data_AF-A0A4Y9IUS5-F1
#
_entry.id   AF-A0A4Y9IUS5-F1
#
_cell.length_a   1.000
_cell.length_b   1.000
_cell.length_c   1.000
_cell.angle_alpha   90.00
_cell.angle_beta   90.00
_cell.angle_gamma   90.00
#
_symmetry.space_group_name_H-M   'P 1'
#
loop_
_entity.id
_entity.type
_entity.pdbx_description
1 polymer ?
#
loop_
_entity_poly.entity_id
_entity_poly.type
_entity_poly.pdbx_seq_one_letter_code
_entity_poly.pdbx_strand_id
1 'polypeptide(L)' 'MECQAVARKLGMYDDCDPDYGLSDEAFGETINEYILDEHYDRENDDIQENWQGLTRYQEVLKILDELEVK' A
#
# COMPACT_ATOMS: atom_id res chain seq x y z
N MET A 1 4.02 4.25 -13.06
CA MET A 1 2.94 3.29 -13.44
C MET A 1 2.60 2.35 -12.30
N GLU A 2 3.54 2.10 -11.40
CA GLU A 2 3.53 1.19 -10.26
C GLU A 2 2.45 1.58 -9.24
N CYS A 3 2.32 2.86 -8.88
CA CYS A 3 1.24 3.32 -8.00
C CYS A 3 -0.16 2.99 -8.56
N GLN A 4 -0.36 3.15 -9.88
CA GLN A 4 -1.63 2.79 -10.50
C GLN A 4 -1.85 1.27 -10.54
N ALA A 5 -0.79 0.49 -10.70
CA ALA A 5 -0.87 -0.98 -10.67
C ALA A 5 -1.25 -1.48 -9.28
N VAL A 6 -0.59 -0.96 -8.24
CA VAL A 6 -0.92 -1.26 -6.83
C VAL A 6 -2.34 -0.79 -6.49
N ALA A 7 -2.72 0.44 -6.86
CA ALA A 7 -4.06 0.96 -6.59
C ALA A 7 -5.15 0.08 -7.21
N ARG A 8 -4.95 -0.42 -8.44
CA ARG A 8 -5.88 -1.36 -9.07
C ARG A 8 -5.89 -2.72 -8.39
N LYS A 9 -4.72 -3.27 -8.05
CA LYS A 9 -4.61 -4.59 -7.40
C LYS A 9 -5.22 -4.60 -6.00
N LEU A 10 -5.13 -3.48 -5.28
CA LEU A 10 -5.74 -3.30 -3.96
C LEU A 10 -7.21 -2.82 -4.04
N GLY A 11 -7.82 -2.73 -5.23
CA GLY A 11 -9.23 -2.35 -5.38
C GLY A 11 -9.54 -0.91 -4.96
N MET A 12 -8.54 -0.02 -4.90
CA MET A 12 -8.71 1.34 -4.35
C MET A 12 -9.69 2.21 -5.14
N TYR A 13 -9.97 1.85 -6.39
CA TYR A 13 -10.90 2.59 -7.26
C TYR A 13 -12.35 2.14 -7.13
N ASP A 14 -12.63 1.01 -6.45
CA ASP A 14 -13.97 0.41 -6.44
C ASP A 14 -15.00 1.30 -5.71
N ASP A 15 -14.55 2.04 -4.69
CA ASP A 15 -15.36 2.99 -3.90
C ASP A 15 -15.08 4.47 -4.24
N CYS A 16 -14.28 4.74 -5.27
CA CYS A 16 -13.97 6.13 -5.66
C CYS A 16 -15.16 6.78 -6.37
N ASP A 17 -15.39 8.05 -6.04
CA ASP A 17 -16.32 8.89 -6.82
C ASP A 17 -15.79 9.02 -8.26
N PRO A 18 -16.58 8.70 -9.29
CA PRO A 18 -16.15 8.73 -10.68
C PRO A 18 -15.72 10.12 -11.16
N ASP A 19 -16.17 11.20 -10.50
CA ASP A 19 -15.81 12.58 -10.84
C ASP A 19 -14.52 13.06 -10.14
N TYR A 20 -14.11 12.41 -9.04
CA TYR A 20 -12.95 12.84 -8.23
C TYR A 20 -11.79 11.84 -8.20
N GLY A 21 -12.06 10.55 -8.44
CA GLY A 21 -11.05 9.50 -8.45
C GLY A 21 -10.35 9.29 -7.11
N LEU A 22 -9.20 8.61 -7.16
CA LEU A 22 -8.38 8.32 -5.98
C LEU A 22 -7.45 9.50 -5.69
N SER A 23 -7.58 10.09 -4.50
CA SER A 23 -6.68 11.15 -4.04
C SER A 23 -5.32 10.59 -3.60
N ASP A 24 -4.30 11.44 -3.64
CA ASP A 24 -2.96 11.08 -3.12
C ASP A 24 -2.99 10.73 -1.63
N GLU A 25 -3.90 11.33 -0.86
CA GLU A 25 -4.12 11.04 0.57
C GLU A 25 -4.76 9.67 0.78
N ALA A 26 -5.82 9.34 0.04
CA ALA A 26 -6.47 8.03 0.13
C ALA A 26 -5.51 6.91 -0.32
N PHE A 27 -4.77 7.12 -1.42
CA PHE A 27 -3.68 6.22 -1.79
C PHE A 27 -2.61 6.14 -0.68
N GLY A 28 -2.30 7.29 -0.08
CA GLY A 28 -1.53 7.48 1.14
C GLY A 28 -1.84 6.44 2.21
N GLU A 29 -3.09 6.45 2.63
CA GLU A 29 -3.67 5.67 3.73
C GLU A 29 -3.73 4.19 3.39
N THR A 30 -4.25 3.80 2.21
CA THR A 30 -4.40 2.38 1.88
C THR A 30 -3.05 1.65 1.80
N ILE A 31 -1.98 2.33 1.37
CA ILE A 31 -0.62 1.76 1.41
C ILE A 31 -0.16 1.52 2.85
N ASN A 32 -0.42 2.47 3.76
CA ASN A 32 -0.06 2.31 5.17
C ASN A 32 -0.88 1.19 5.84
N GLU A 33 -2.18 1.11 5.53
CA GLU A 33 -3.07 0.05 6.01
C GLU A 33 -2.60 -1.32 5.53
N TYR A 34 -2.26 -1.49 4.25
CA TYR A 34 -1.71 -2.75 3.74
C TYR A 34 -0.44 -3.17 4.48
N ILE A 35 0.49 -2.24 4.71
CA ILE A 35 1.75 -2.53 5.44
C ILE A 35 1.45 -2.92 6.88
N LEU A 36 0.53 -2.22 7.54
CA LEU A 36 0.15 -2.54 8.91
C LEU A 36 -0.53 -3.91 8.98
N ASP A 37 -1.52 -4.19 8.13
CA ASP A 37 -2.29 -5.43 8.20
C ASP A 37 -1.45 -6.67 7.88
N GLU A 38 -0.59 -6.59 6.85
CA GLU A 38 0.18 -7.74 6.38
C GLU A 38 1.55 -7.87 7.06
N HIS A 39 2.13 -6.77 7.54
CA HIS A 39 3.53 -6.72 8.02
C HIS A 39 3.68 -6.15 9.43
N TYR A 40 2.62 -6.13 10.23
CA TYR A 40 2.72 -5.83 11.65
C TYR A 40 3.43 -6.95 12.43
N ASP A 41 4.46 -6.55 13.16
CA ASP A 41 5.22 -7.35 14.11
C ASP A 41 4.63 -7.17 15.52
N ARG A 42 3.85 -8.18 15.94
CA ARG A 42 3.22 -8.20 17.26
C ARG A 42 4.23 -8.28 18.41
N GLU A 43 5.41 -8.86 18.20
CA GLU A 43 6.39 -9.02 19.28
C GLU A 43 6.99 -7.66 19.67
N ASN A 44 7.20 -6.79 18.67
CA ASN A 44 7.76 -5.45 18.86
C ASN A 44 6.71 -4.33 18.91
N ASP A 45 5.43 -4.65 18.69
CA ASP A 45 4.32 -3.69 18.59
C ASP A 45 4.59 -2.59 17.55
N ASP A 46 5.12 -2.99 16.39
CA ASP A 46 5.55 -2.11 15.30
C ASP A 46 5.41 -2.83 13.95
N ILE A 47 5.73 -2.18 12.83
CA ILE A 47 5.89 -2.87 11.54
C ILE A 47 7.25 -3.58 11.49
N GLN A 48 7.34 -4.69 10.74
CA GLN A 48 8.60 -5.43 10.56
C GLN A 48 9.77 -4.52 10.12
N GLU A 49 10.96 -4.75 10.65
CA GLU A 49 12.15 -3.88 10.44
C GLU A 49 12.47 -3.60 8.96
N ASN A 50 12.23 -4.58 8.07
CA ASN A 50 12.48 -4.45 6.63
C ASN A 50 11.43 -3.61 5.87
N TRP A 51 10.39 -3.13 6.56
CA TRP A 51 9.39 -2.17 6.08
C TRP A 51 9.60 -0.78 6.67
N GLN A 52 10.43 -0.65 7.70
CA GLN A 52 10.74 0.63 8.33
C GLN A 52 11.70 1.47 7.48
N GLY A 53 11.50 2.79 7.49
CA GLY A 53 12.39 3.76 6.82
C GLY A 53 12.37 3.71 5.29
N LEU A 54 11.44 2.98 4.68
CA LEU A 54 11.25 2.97 3.23
C LEU A 54 10.64 4.29 2.76
N THR A 55 11.01 4.71 1.55
CA THR A 55 10.28 5.78 0.86
C THR A 55 8.96 5.23 0.31
N ARG A 56 7.96 6.10 0.11
CA ARG A 56 6.69 5.70 -0.51
C ARG A 56 6.85 4.95 -1.83
N TYR A 57 7.85 5.33 -2.63
CA TYR A 57 8.14 4.64 -3.87
C TYR A 57 8.64 3.20 -3.63
N GLN A 58 9.50 2.98 -2.64
CA GLN A 58 9.99 1.64 -2.28
C GLN A 58 8.89 0.78 -1.68
N GLU A 59 8.03 1.35 -0.84
CA GLU A 59 6.84 0.68 -0.30
C GLU A 59 5.96 0.16 -1.44
N VAL A 60 5.60 1.03 -2.40
CA VAL A 60 4.78 0.67 -3.56
C VAL A 60 5.42 -0.43 -4.41
N LEU A 61 6.73 -0.37 -4.67
CA LEU A 61 7.42 -1.43 -5.42
C LEU A 61 7.38 -2.76 -4.69
N LYS A 62 7.63 -2.76 -3.38
CA LYS A 62 7.65 -3.96 -2.57
C LYS A 62 6.26 -4.60 -2.47
N ILE A 63 5.22 -3.78 -2.24
CA ILE A 63 3.82 -4.23 -2.27
C ILE A 63 3.47 -4.80 -3.64
N LEU A 64 3.89 -4.14 -4.73
CA LEU A 64 3.61 -4.64 -6.08
C LEU A 64 4.22 -6.03 -6.31
N ASP A 65 5.46 -6.24 -5.90
CA ASP A 65 6.15 -7.55 -5.99
C ASP A 65 5.38 -8.63 -5.20
N GLU A 66 4.94 -8.32 -3.98
CA GLU A 66 4.11 -9.25 -3.18
C GLU A 66 2.78 -9.59 -3.85
N LEU A 67 2.12 -8.60 -4.45
CA LEU A 67 0.85 -8.78 -5.17
C LEU A 67 1.00 -9.42 -6.55
N GLU A 68 2.21 -9.58 -7.07
CA GLU A 68 2.49 -10.33 -8.31
C GLU A 68 2.80 -11.81 -8.03
N VAL A 69 3.25 -12.12 -6.82
CA VAL A 69 3.52 -13.49 -6.37
C VAL A 69 2.28 -14.18 -5.76
N LYS A 70 1.33 -13.38 -5.22
CA LYS A 70 0.03 -13.85 -4.70
C LYS A 70 -0.92 -14.27 -5.83
#